data_AF-A0A173UEE1-F1
#
_entry.id   AF-A0A173UEE1-F1
#
_cell.length_a   1.000
_cell.length_b   1.000
_cell.length_c   1.000
_cell.angle_alpha   90.00
_cell.angle_beta   90.00
_cell.angle_gamma   90.00
#
_symmetry.space_group_name_H-M   'P 1'
#
loop_
_entity.id
_entity.type
_entity.pdbx_description
1 polymer ?
#
loop_
_entity_poly.entity_id
_entity_poly.type
_entity_poly.pdbx_seq_one_letter_code
_entity_poly.pdbx_strand_id
1 'polypeptide(L)'
;MGKYEYIGKREIMRRVSALGYQEISGKTCGYSKFEGVEWVESAKIKITAQRGGDWLQITQRTENITHTYSRYDGKNYLDKW
;
A
#
# COMPACT_ATOMS: atom_id res chain seq x y z
N MET A 1 -20.23 -1.92 13.77
CA MET A 1 -19.08 -1.63 14.67
C MET A 1 -17.79 -2.01 13.96
N GLY A 2 -16.95 -1.01 13.69
CA GLY A 2 -15.78 -1.12 12.81
C GLY A 2 -14.71 -2.04 13.37
N LYS A 3 -14.59 -3.25 12.82
CA LYS A 3 -13.66 -4.27 13.32
C LYS A 3 -12.22 -4.06 12.85
N TYR A 4 -12.01 -3.12 11.92
CA TYR A 4 -10.73 -2.86 11.26
C TYR A 4 -10.54 -1.35 11.05
N GLU A 5 -9.50 -0.78 11.65
CA GLU A 5 -9.06 0.58 11.35
C GLU A 5 -8.19 0.55 10.09
N TYR A 6 -8.81 0.94 9.00
CA TYR A 6 -8.20 1.04 7.68
C TYR A 6 -7.48 2.38 7.56
N ILE A 7 -6.25 2.39 7.05
CA ILE A 7 -5.47 3.62 6.86
C ILE A 7 -5.99 4.42 5.64
N GLY A 8 -6.66 3.74 4.71
CA GLY A 8 -7.33 4.34 3.57
C GLY A 8 -6.42 4.63 2.38
N LYS A 9 -7.03 4.69 1.19
CA LYS A 9 -6.35 4.94 -0.10
C LYS A 9 -5.36 6.11 -0.05
N ARG A 10 -5.76 7.24 0.54
CA ARG A 10 -4.93 8.46 0.58
C ARG A 10 -3.62 8.24 1.33
N GLU A 11 -3.68 7.56 2.47
CA GLU A 11 -2.51 7.30 3.30
C GLU A 11 -1.61 6.23 2.66
N ILE A 12 -2.20 5.17 2.08
CA ILE A 12 -1.44 4.17 1.30
C ILE A 12 -0.63 4.86 0.20
N MET A 13 -1.28 5.72 -0.59
CA MET A 13 -0.61 6.44 -1.69
C MET A 13 0.49 7.38 -1.20
N ARG A 14 0.27 8.06 -0.06
CA ARG A 14 1.28 8.92 0.55
C ARG A 14 2.52 8.12 0.97
N ARG A 15 2.34 6.98 1.66
CA ARG A 15 3.43 6.12 2.10
C ARG A 15 4.20 5.51 0.93
N VAL A 16 3.47 5.04 -0.08
CA VAL A 16 4.07 4.46 -1.30
C VAL A 16 4.86 5.51 -2.09
N SER A 17 4.38 6.75 -2.14
CA SER A 17 5.13 7.87 -2.72
C SER A 17 6.42 8.17 -1.95
N ALA A 18 6.38 8.08 -0.62
CA ALA A 18 7.57 8.25 0.23
C ALA A 18 8.62 7.14 0.03
N LEU A 19 8.19 5.94 -0.41
CA LEU A 19 9.07 4.84 -0.79
C LEU A 19 9.65 4.97 -2.22
N GLY A 20 9.33 6.04 -2.95
CA GLY A 20 9.88 6.34 -4.28
C GLY A 20 9.00 5.93 -5.46
N TYR A 21 7.81 5.37 -5.24
CA TYR A 21 6.89 4.97 -6.32
C TYR A 21 6.02 6.14 -6.80
N GLN A 22 6.65 7.20 -7.29
CA GLN A 22 5.96 8.46 -7.68
C GLN A 22 5.06 8.33 -8.91
N GLU A 23 5.26 7.30 -9.76
CA GLU A 23 4.47 7.08 -10.98
C GLU A 23 3.01 6.64 -10.73
N ILE A 24 2.63 6.40 -9.47
CA ILE A 24 1.28 5.98 -9.14
C ILE A 24 0.39 7.22 -9.00
N SER A 25 -0.27 7.60 -10.09
CA SER A 25 -1.34 8.61 -10.02
C SER A 25 -2.54 8.03 -9.28
N GLY A 26 -2.88 8.60 -8.11
CA GLY A 26 -4.02 8.17 -7.31
C GLY A 26 -5.38 8.23 -8.04
N LYS A 27 -5.47 8.94 -9.17
CA LYS A 27 -6.69 9.05 -9.99
C LYS A 27 -7.03 7.78 -10.78
N THR A 28 -6.04 6.96 -11.12
CA THR A 28 -6.23 5.74 -11.94
C THR A 28 -6.22 4.45 -11.13
N CYS A 29 -6.08 4.54 -9.80
CA CYS A 29 -6.03 3.36 -8.94
C CYS A 29 -7.40 3.04 -8.34
N GLY A 30 -7.87 1.80 -8.51
CA GLY A 30 -8.98 1.24 -7.76
C GLY A 30 -8.61 1.08 -6.28
N TYR A 31 -9.60 1.15 -5.40
CA TYR A 31 -9.44 0.91 -3.98
C TYR A 31 -10.50 -0.08 -3.49
N SER A 32 -10.05 -1.13 -2.82
CA SER A 32 -10.88 -2.21 -2.29
C SER A 32 -10.42 -2.54 -0.87
N LYS A 33 -11.34 -3.05 -0.05
CA LYS A 33 -11.02 -3.48 1.32
C LYS A 33 -11.87 -4.67 1.73
N PHE A 34 -11.27 -5.60 2.47
CA PHE A 34 -11.93 -6.81 2.94
C PHE A 34 -11.17 -7.38 4.13
N GLU A 35 -11.89 -7.75 5.20
CA GLU A 35 -11.37 -8.43 6.39
C GLU A 35 -10.05 -7.88 6.98
N GLY A 36 -9.89 -6.55 7.00
CA GLY A 36 -8.69 -5.93 7.58
C GLY A 36 -7.49 -5.85 6.64
N VAL A 37 -7.71 -6.02 5.34
CA VAL A 37 -6.74 -5.78 4.27
C VAL A 37 -7.30 -4.76 3.29
N GLU A 38 -6.43 -3.88 2.80
CA GLU A 38 -6.72 -2.86 1.79
C GLU A 38 -5.89 -3.10 0.54
N TRP A 39 -6.49 -2.87 -0.63
CA TRP A 39 -5.81 -2.92 -1.91
C TRP A 39 -5.94 -1.58 -2.62
N VAL A 40 -4.83 -1.13 -3.18
CA VAL A 40 -4.80 -0.04 -4.16
C VAL A 40 -4.14 -0.58 -5.41
N GLU A 41 -4.89 -0.63 -6.51
CA GLU A 41 -4.44 -1.32 -7.72
C GLU A 41 -4.72 -0.53 -8.99
N SER A 42 -3.77 -0.62 -9.93
CA SER A 42 -3.89 -0.12 -11.30
C SER A 42 -3.41 -1.21 -12.27
N ALA A 43 -3.38 -0.90 -13.56
CA ALA A 43 -2.83 -1.80 -14.56
C ALA A 43 -1.34 -2.16 -14.31
N LYS A 44 -0.56 -1.22 -13.73
CA LYS A 44 0.88 -1.39 -13.55
C LYS A 44 1.28 -1.86 -12.15
N ILE A 45 0.48 -1.54 -11.13
CA ILE A 45 0.88 -1.79 -9.74
C ILE A 45 -0.27 -2.34 -8.90
N LYS A 46 0.05 -3.21 -7.95
CA LYS A 46 -0.84 -3.65 -6.89
C LYS A 46 -0.18 -3.36 -5.55
N ILE A 47 -0.85 -2.60 -4.71
CA ILE A 47 -0.46 -2.35 -3.34
C ILE A 47 -1.44 -3.07 -2.44
N THR A 48 -0.92 -3.82 -1.47
CA THR A 48 -1.71 -4.48 -0.42
C THR A 48 -1.26 -3.93 0.91
N ALA A 49 -2.16 -3.47 1.77
CA ALA A 49 -1.83 -2.95 3.08
C ALA A 49 -2.65 -3.67 4.15
N GLN A 50 -2.03 -3.97 5.28
CA GLN A 50 -2.72 -4.46 6.46
C GLN A 50 -3.49 -3.32 7.14
N ARG A 51 -4.56 -3.66 7.87
CA ARG A 51 -5.15 -2.80 8.92
C ARG A 51 -4.06 -2.16 9.80
N GLY A 52 -4.24 -0.91 10.17
CA GLY A 52 -3.22 -0.12 10.89
C GLY A 52 -1.97 0.25 10.08
N GLY A 53 -1.73 -0.41 8.94
CA GLY A 53 -0.66 -0.08 8.01
C GLY A 53 0.74 -0.45 8.48
N ASP A 54 0.88 -1.38 9.43
CA ASP A 54 2.20 -1.81 9.94
C ASP A 54 3.06 -2.45 8.85
N TRP A 55 2.42 -3.11 7.88
CA TRP A 55 3.07 -3.53 6.65
C TRP A 55 2.24 -3.20 5.42
N LEU A 56 2.94 -3.03 4.30
CA LEU A 56 2.37 -3.02 2.96
C LEU A 56 3.26 -3.79 2.00
N GLN A 57 2.65 -4.33 0.95
CA GLN A 57 3.33 -5.02 -0.13
C GLN A 57 3.04 -4.29 -1.43
N ILE A 58 4.08 -4.06 -2.23
CA ILE A 58 4.00 -3.39 -3.52
C ILE A 58 4.47 -4.36 -4.59
N THR A 59 3.57 -4.70 -5.50
CA THR A 59 3.85 -5.54 -6.67
C THR A 59 3.80 -4.68 -7.92
N GLN A 60 4.94 -4.52 -8.59
CA GLN A 60 5.05 -3.94 -9.93
C GLN A 60 4.76 -5.02 -10.96
N ARG A 61 3.57 -4.96 -11.58
CA ARG A 61 3.09 -6.02 -12.50
C ARG A 61 3.90 -6.11 -13.78
N THR A 62 4.42 -4.98 -14.26
CA THR A 62 5.22 -4.92 -15.50
C THR A 62 6.54 -5.69 -15.37
N GLU A 63 7.18 -5.60 -14.22
CA GLU A 63 8.47 -6.25 -13.95
C GLU A 63 8.32 -7.57 -13.18
N ASN A 64 7.09 -7.90 -12.75
CA ASN A 64 6.78 -9.00 -11.84
C ASN A 64 7.61 -8.99 -10.54
N ILE A 65 7.96 -7.78 -10.07
CA ILE A 65 8.73 -7.56 -8.84
C ILE A 65 7.78 -7.25 -7.70
N THR A 66 7.98 -7.90 -6.56
CA THR A 66 7.23 -7.65 -5.33
C THR A 66 8.20 -7.27 -4.22
N HIS A 67 7.90 -6.16 -3.53
CA HIS A 67 8.59 -5.74 -2.33
C HIS A 67 7.62 -5.68 -1.15
N THR A 68 8.05 -6.17 -0.01
CA THR A 68 7.30 -6.08 1.25
C THR A 68 7.97 -5.10 2.17
N TYR A 69 7.21 -4.17 2.72
CA TYR A 69 7.66 -3.15 3.65
C TYR A 69 6.94 -3.36 4.98
N SER A 70 7.66 -3.37 6.10
CA SER A 70 7.09 -3.62 7.44
C SER A 70 7.67 -2.69 8.51
N ARG A 71 7.04 -2.70 9.69
CA ARG A 71 7.38 -1.87 10.85
C ARG A 71 7.30 -0.38 10.54
N TYR A 72 6.09 0.11 10.35
CA TYR A 72 5.87 1.53 10.07
C TYR A 72 6.08 2.38 11.34
N ASP A 73 7.04 3.32 11.32
CA ASP A 73 7.39 4.16 12.47
C ASP A 73 6.55 5.46 12.58
N GLY A 74 5.55 5.63 11.70
CA GLY A 74 4.79 6.87 11.55
C GLY A 74 5.24 7.74 10.39
N LYS A 75 6.43 7.49 9.83
CA LYS A 75 7.03 8.21 8.71
C LYS A 75 7.49 7.29 7.58
N ASN A 76 8.13 6.17 7.90
CA ASN A 76 8.71 5.20 6.97
C ASN A 76 8.54 3.77 7.47
N TYR A 77 8.82 2.81 6.58
CA TYR A 77 8.97 1.40 6.93
C TYR A 77 10.44 1.10 7.21
N LEU A 78 10.71 0.41 8.32
CA LEU A 78 12.08 0.11 8.75
C LEU A 78 12.67 -1.08 8.02
N ASP A 79 11.82 -2.03 7.60
CA ASP A 79 12.28 -3.23 6.88
C ASP A 79 11.76 -3.23 5.44
N LYS A 80 12.57 -3.80 4.55
CA LYS A 80 12.25 -4.09 3.15
C LYS A 80 12.73 -5.50 2.81
N TRP A 81 11.82 -6.32 2.29
CA TRP A 81 12.04 -7.71 1.86
C TRP A 81 11.64 -7.90 0.41
#